data_AF-A0A3R9KIF4-F1
#
_entry.id   AF-A0A3R9KIF4-F1
#
_cell.length_a   1.000
_cell.length_b   1.000
_cell.length_c   1.000
_cell.angle_alpha   90.00
_cell.angle_beta   90.00
_cell.angle_gamma   90.00
#
_symmetry.space_group_name_H-M   'P 1'
#
loop_
_entity.id
_entity.type
_entity.pdbx_description
1 polymer ?
#
loop_
_entity_poly.entity_id
_entity_poly.type
_entity_poly.pdbx_seq_one_letter_code
_entity_poly.pdbx_strand_id
1 'polypeptide(L)'
;MTIEIKDKTIIINEEEYKYTQNAVGFKNGVSYYGLTRKDNGKLFSIVFPEKDKNVAIMLIPDSDDDYLTGSMLFAMNRKEKPDYKKYAEKYFNLR
;
A
#
# COMPACT_ATOMS: atom_id res chain seq x y z
N MET A 1 7.25 -9.25 -12.25
CA MET A 1 7.54 -8.23 -11.24
C MET A 1 7.15 -8.79 -9.89
N THR A 2 8.09 -8.85 -8.96
CA THR A 2 7.89 -9.41 -7.61
C THR A 2 8.17 -8.32 -6.60
N ILE A 3 7.29 -8.20 -5.60
CA ILE A 3 7.49 -7.28 -4.47
C ILE A 3 7.44 -8.08 -3.19
N GLU A 4 8.45 -7.88 -2.36
CA GLU A 4 8.52 -8.43 -1.01
C GLU A 4 8.67 -7.27 -0.01
N ILE A 5 7.87 -7.28 1.05
CA ILE A 5 7.93 -6.27 2.11
C ILE A 5 8.35 -6.97 3.39
N LYS A 6 9.54 -6.64 3.88
CA LYS A 6 10.13 -7.10 5.14
C LYS A 6 10.16 -5.95 6.14
N ASP A 7 10.54 -6.24 7.38
CA ASP A 7 10.75 -5.18 8.37
C ASP A 7 11.72 -4.11 7.81
N LYS A 8 11.23 -2.89 7.63
CA LYS A 8 11.97 -1.69 7.17
C LYS A 8 12.57 -1.77 5.77
N THR A 9 12.27 -2.81 5.01
CA THR A 9 12.81 -3.05 3.67
C THR A 9 11.70 -3.44 2.68
N ILE A 10 11.70 -2.84 1.49
CA ILE A 10 10.90 -3.26 0.34
C ILE A 10 11.87 -3.74 -0.74
N ILE A 11 11.61 -4.91 -1.31
CA ILE A 11 12.39 -5.48 -2.41
C ILE A 11 11.52 -5.46 -3.67
N ILE A 12 11.95 -4.79 -4.73
CA ILE A 12 11.26 -4.71 -6.02
C ILE A 12 12.20 -5.25 -7.09
N ASN A 13 11.84 -6.38 -7.72
CA ASN A 13 12.69 -7.02 -8.74
C ASN A 13 14.16 -7.18 -8.27
N GLU A 14 14.36 -7.66 -7.05
CA GLU A 14 15.69 -7.86 -6.42
C GLU A 14 16.42 -6.60 -5.95
N GLU A 15 15.90 -5.40 -6.24
CA GLU A 15 16.44 -4.15 -5.69
C GLU A 15 15.86 -3.86 -4.30
N GLU A 16 16.74 -3.58 -3.34
CA GLU A 16 16.37 -3.31 -1.96
C GLU A 16 16.23 -1.82 -1.67
N TYR A 17 15.10 -1.44 -1.08
CA TYR A 17 14.79 -0.08 -0.66
C TYR A 17 14.44 -0.03 0.82
N LYS A 18 15.16 0.81 1.58
CA LYS A 18 14.85 1.04 2.99
C LYS A 18 13.72 2.05 3.14
N TYR A 19 12.85 1.81 4.12
CA TYR A 19 11.76 2.73 4.45
C TYR A 19 11.68 3.04 5.95
N THR A 20 10.98 4.11 6.28
CA THR A 20 10.45 4.39 7.63
C THR A 20 8.94 4.31 7.60
N GLN A 21 8.33 3.67 8.60
CA GLN A 21 6.89 3.77 8.79
C GLN A 21 6.59 5.08 9.53
N ASN A 22 5.97 6.03 8.84
CA ASN A 22 5.68 7.37 9.37
C ASN A 22 4.21 7.57 9.74
N ALA A 23 3.32 6.66 9.33
CA ALA A 23 1.92 6.71 9.72
C ALA A 23 1.33 5.30 9.94
N VAL A 24 0.39 5.20 10.88
CA VAL A 24 -0.51 4.06 11.06
C VAL A 24 -1.87 4.63 11.43
N GLY A 25 -2.92 4.14 10.78
CA GLY A 25 -4.25 4.63 11.08
C GLY A 25 -5.36 3.65 10.74
N PHE A 26 -6.55 4.02 11.20
CA PHE A 26 -7.79 3.32 10.93
C PHE A 26 -8.91 4.34 10.77
N LYS A 27 -9.61 4.31 9.63
CA LYS A 27 -10.71 5.23 9.31
C LYS A 27 -11.78 4.46 8.55
N ASN A 28 -13.04 4.59 8.95
CA ASN A 28 -14.19 4.00 8.26
C ASN A 28 -14.07 2.49 7.96
N GLY A 29 -13.45 1.71 8.87
CA GLY A 29 -13.27 0.27 8.64
C GLY A 29 -11.99 -0.11 7.87
N VAL A 30 -11.25 0.87 7.36
CA VAL A 30 -10.03 0.71 6.57
C VAL A 30 -8.81 0.99 7.45
N SER A 31 -7.89 0.03 7.52
CA SER A 31 -6.58 0.26 8.17
C SER A 31 -5.51 0.58 7.13
N TYR A 32 -4.57 1.46 7.47
CA TYR A 32 -3.48 1.83 6.57
C TYR A 32 -2.16 2.04 7.30
N TYR A 33 -1.08 1.93 6.53
CA TYR A 33 0.28 2.20 6.95
C TYR A 33 0.92 3.16 5.94
N GLY A 34 1.47 4.26 6.41
CA GLY A 34 2.26 5.20 5.60
C GLY A 34 3.74 4.88 5.71
N LEU A 35 4.40 4.79 4.56
CA LEU A 35 5.81 4.44 4.43
C LEU A 35 6.54 5.53 3.64
N THR A 36 7.70 5.96 4.13
CA THR A 36 8.58 6.90 3.45
C THR A 36 9.89 6.22 3.09
N ARG A 37 10.28 6.27 1.82
CA ARG A 37 11.58 5.78 1.35
C ARG A 37 12.71 6.63 1.91
N LYS A 38 13.75 5.98 2.44
CA LYS A 38 14.89 6.69 3.06
C LYS A 38 15.83 7.34 2.05
N ASP A 39 15.90 6.84 0.84
CA ASP A 39 16.85 7.28 -0.18
C ASP A 39 16.38 8.54 -0.93
N ASN A 40 15.07 8.72 -1.11
CA ASN A 40 14.51 9.82 -1.89
C ASN A 40 13.27 10.49 -1.29
N GLY A 41 12.85 10.09 -0.08
CA GLY A 41 11.69 10.67 0.61
C GLY A 41 10.34 10.34 -0.02
N LYS A 42 10.26 9.46 -1.03
CA LYS A 42 8.98 9.12 -1.66
C LYS A 42 8.04 8.41 -0.67
N LEU A 43 6.79 8.85 -0.69
CA LEU A 43 5.72 8.34 0.15
C LEU A 43 4.97 7.21 -0.55
N PHE A 44 4.61 6.19 0.23
CA PHE A 44 3.74 5.09 -0.18
C PHE A 44 2.76 4.81 0.95
N SER A 45 1.62 4.22 0.63
CA SER A 45 0.74 3.64 1.63
C SER A 45 0.37 2.21 1.32
N ILE A 46 0.19 1.41 2.36
CA ILE A 46 -0.42 0.07 2.27
C ILE A 46 -1.77 0.18 2.95
N VAL A 47 -2.83 0.00 2.17
CA VAL A 47 -4.21 0.13 2.62
C VAL A 47 -4.86 -1.25 2.64
N PHE A 48 -5.44 -1.60 3.78
CA PHE A 48 -6.25 -2.80 3.98
C PHE A 48 -7.73 -2.39 4.03
N PRO A 49 -8.44 -2.49 2.89
CA PRO A 49 -9.82 -2.01 2.78
C PRO A 49 -10.84 -2.90 3.50
N GLU A 50 -10.45 -4.13 3.86
CA GLU A 50 -11.34 -5.13 4.47
C GLU A 50 -10.84 -5.54 5.86
N LYS A 51 -11.79 -5.85 6.76
CA LYS A 51 -11.49 -6.20 8.17
C LYS A 51 -10.57 -7.42 8.33
N ASP A 52 -10.70 -8.40 7.45
CA ASP A 52 -9.94 -9.65 7.53
C ASP A 52 -8.49 -9.51 7.04
N LYS A 53 -8.14 -8.36 6.45
CA LYS A 53 -6.81 -8.03 5.93
C LYS A 53 -6.27 -9.06 4.92
N ASN A 54 -7.15 -9.78 4.23
CA ASN A 54 -6.75 -10.68 3.16
C ASN A 54 -6.37 -9.89 1.91
N VAL A 55 -7.02 -8.77 1.67
CA VAL A 55 -6.76 -7.84 0.58
C VAL A 55 -5.96 -6.64 1.08
N ALA A 56 -4.98 -6.22 0.29
CA ALA A 56 -4.32 -4.93 0.44
C ALA A 56 -4.07 -4.27 -0.92
N ILE A 57 -4.01 -2.94 -0.93
CA ILE A 57 -3.56 -2.16 -2.08
C ILE A 57 -2.38 -1.27 -1.66
N MET A 58 -1.42 -1.08 -2.56
CA MET A 58 -0.35 -0.12 -2.38
C MET A 58 -0.62 1.12 -3.21
N LEU A 59 -0.54 2.30 -2.61
CA LEU A 59 -0.75 3.58 -3.27
C LEU A 59 0.54 4.42 -3.25
N ILE A 60 0.68 5.29 -4.25
CA ILE A 60 1.38 6.56 -4.12
C ILE A 60 0.32 7.57 -3.68
N PRO A 61 0.37 8.05 -2.42
CA PRO A 61 -0.60 9.03 -1.93
C PRO A 61 -0.63 10.31 -2.77
N ASP A 62 -1.80 10.92 -2.90
CA ASP A 62 -1.94 12.22 -3.60
C ASP A 62 -1.40 13.39 -2.76
N SER A 63 -1.32 13.23 -1.43
CA SER A 63 -0.70 14.17 -0.49
C SER A 63 -0.01 13.45 0.68
N ASP A 64 0.77 14.20 1.46
CA ASP A 64 1.44 13.71 2.69
C ASP A 64 0.49 13.57 3.89
N ASP A 65 -0.68 14.18 3.81
CA ASP A 65 -1.73 14.18 4.84
C ASP A 65 -2.83 13.12 4.62
N ASP A 66 -2.92 12.51 3.43
CA ASP A 66 -3.93 11.48 3.11
C ASP A 66 -3.30 10.21 2.54
N TYR A 67 -3.22 9.17 3.37
CA TYR A 67 -2.67 7.86 3.00
C TYR A 67 -3.70 6.91 2.38
N LEU A 68 -4.98 7.31 2.29
CA LEU A 68 -6.06 6.45 1.81
C LEU A 68 -6.42 6.68 0.35
N THR A 69 -6.05 7.83 -0.21
CA THR A 69 -6.28 8.21 -1.60
C THR A 69 -4.96 8.34 -2.34
N GLY A 70 -4.96 8.07 -3.64
CA GLY A 70 -3.71 8.05 -4.41
C GLY A 70 -3.76 7.20 -5.66
N SER A 71 -2.62 7.13 -6.34
CA SER A 71 -2.41 6.26 -7.49
C SER A 71 -2.06 4.84 -7.05
N MET A 72 -2.84 3.84 -7.48
CA MET A 72 -2.60 2.45 -7.10
C MET A 72 -1.42 1.89 -7.89
N LEU A 73 -0.48 1.30 -7.17
CA LEU A 73 0.67 0.62 -7.74
C LEU A 73 0.48 -0.90 -7.77
N PHE A 74 -0.06 -1.45 -6.67
CA PHE A 74 -0.16 -2.89 -6.50
C PHE A 74 -1.47 -3.31 -5.84
N ALA A 75 -2.00 -4.44 -6.32
CA ALA A 75 -3.02 -5.21 -5.64
C ALA A 75 -2.37 -6.44 -5.01
N MET A 76 -2.72 -6.73 -3.76
CA MET A 76 -2.12 -7.79 -2.96
C MET A 76 -3.23 -8.61 -2.31
N ASN A 77 -3.05 -9.93 -2.25
CA ASN A 77 -3.96 -10.83 -1.55
C ASN A 77 -3.18 -11.98 -0.88
N ARG A 78 -3.58 -12.36 0.34
CA ARG A 78 -2.94 -13.43 1.12
C ARG A 78 -3.34 -14.85 0.70
N LYS A 79 -4.53 -15.02 0.13
CA LYS A 79 -5.18 -16.31 -0.14
C LYS A 79 -5.22 -16.68 -1.62
N GLU A 80 -5.41 -15.70 -2.48
CA GLU A 80 -5.60 -15.89 -3.92
C GLU A 80 -4.67 -14.99 -4.73
N LYS A 81 -4.51 -15.29 -6.02
CA LYS A 81 -3.78 -14.41 -6.93
C LYS A 81 -4.55 -13.09 -7.06
N PRO A 82 -3.95 -11.93 -6.76
CA PRO A 82 -4.65 -10.65 -6.85
C PRO A 82 -4.98 -10.27 -8.29
N ASP A 83 -6.12 -9.62 -8.48
CA ASP A 83 -6.55 -9.04 -9.76
C ASP A 83 -6.49 -7.51 -9.65
N TYR A 84 -5.48 -6.94 -10.31
CA TYR A 84 -5.25 -5.50 -10.29
C TYR A 84 -6.46 -4.71 -10.80
N LYS A 85 -7.08 -5.12 -11.91
CA LYS A 85 -8.16 -4.36 -12.54
C LYS A 85 -9.40 -4.39 -11.66
N LYS A 86 -9.77 -5.57 -11.15
CA LYS A 86 -10.89 -5.73 -10.21
C LYS A 86 -10.69 -4.91 -8.94
N TYR A 87 -9.47 -4.85 -8.41
CA TYR A 87 -9.18 -4.15 -7.15
C TYR A 87 -9.16 -2.64 -7.38
N ALA A 88 -8.66 -2.18 -8.54
CA ALA A 88 -8.79 -0.78 -8.95
C ALA A 88 -10.29 -0.41 -9.03
N GLU A 89 -11.10 -1.14 -9.78
CA GLU A 89 -12.52 -0.82 -9.91
C GLU A 89 -13.26 -0.82 -8.56
N LYS A 90 -12.91 -1.75 -7.65
CA LYS A 90 -13.56 -1.89 -6.34
C LYS A 90 -13.11 -0.84 -5.31
N TYR A 91 -11.82 -0.52 -5.23
CA TYR A 91 -11.25 0.29 -4.15
C TYR A 91 -10.79 1.68 -4.57
N PHE A 92 -10.63 1.94 -5.87
CA PHE A 92 -10.24 3.26 -6.37
C PHE A 92 -11.39 4.27 -6.33
N ASN A 93 -12.61 3.81 -6.00
CA ASN A 93 -13.79 4.61 -5.72
C ASN A 93 -14.13 4.64 -4.21
N LEU A 94 -13.17 4.49 -3.29
CA LEU A 94 -13.36 4.78 -1.87
C LEU A 94 -13.52 6.30 -1.67
N ARG A 95 -14.59 6.89 -2.21
CA ARG A 95 -15.07 8.26 -1.97
C ARG A 95 -16.10 8.25 -0.86
#